data_AF-A0AAX2S0N8-F1
#
_entry.id   AF-A0AAX2S0N8-F1
#
_cell.length_a   1.000
_cell.length_b   1.000
_cell.length_c   1.000
_cell.angle_alpha   90.00
_cell.angle_beta   90.00
_cell.angle_gamma   90.00
#
_symmetry.space_group_name_H-M   'P 1'
#
loop_
_entity.id
_entity.type
_entity.pdbx_description
1 polymer ?
#
loop_
_entity_poly.entity_id
_entity_poly.type
_entity_poly.pdbx_seq_one_letter_code
_entity_poly.pdbx_strand_id
1 'polypeptide(L)'
;HYGNDIQLDDIMSYESAVKIAQKLGIQVEKSWGLGRLQSEIFEEVAEKHLIQPTFITEYPAEISPLARRNDIDPEYTDRFEFFIGA
;
A
#
# COMPACT_ATOMS: atom_id res chain seq x y z
N HIS A 1 -10.11 15.57 3.28
CA HIS A 1 -10.27 14.29 3.99
C HIS A 1 -10.37 13.20 2.93
N TYR A 2 -9.23 12.73 2.42
CA TYR A 2 -9.18 11.60 1.48
C TYR A 2 -8.41 10.51 2.21
N GLY A 3 -9.09 9.42 2.52
CA GLY A 3 -8.71 8.50 3.58
C GLY A 3 -9.95 8.32 4.46
N ASN A 4 -10.61 7.18 4.31
CA ASN A 4 -11.89 6.80 4.92
C ASN A 4 -11.80 6.71 6.47
N ASP A 5 -11.34 7.76 7.12
CA ASP A 5 -10.93 7.84 8.52
C ASP A 5 -9.87 6.79 8.94
N ILE A 6 -9.14 6.23 7.96
CA ILE A 6 -8.05 5.27 8.16
C ILE A 6 -6.83 5.99 8.72
N GLN A 7 -6.33 5.52 9.86
CA GLN A 7 -5.10 5.99 10.49
C GLN A 7 -3.91 5.12 10.09
N LEU A 8 -2.69 5.61 10.31
CA LEU A 8 -1.47 4.86 9.99
C LEU A 8 -1.46 3.50 10.71
N ASP A 9 -1.74 3.47 12.01
CA ASP A 9 -1.74 2.24 12.82
C ASP A 9 -2.73 1.17 12.31
N ASP A 10 -3.78 1.57 11.59
CA ASP A 10 -4.75 0.65 11.01
C ASP A 10 -4.15 -0.22 9.90
N ILE A 11 -3.00 0.19 9.32
CA ILE A 11 -2.32 -0.52 8.23
C ILE A 11 -0.88 -0.95 8.58
N MET A 12 -0.42 -0.77 9.82
CA MET A 12 0.94 -1.15 10.24
C MET A 12 1.06 -2.61 10.71
N SER A 13 -0.03 -3.34 10.87
CA SER A 13 -0.01 -4.75 11.25
C SER A 13 -0.89 -5.58 10.33
N TYR A 14 -0.53 -6.85 10.12
CA TYR A 14 -1.31 -7.76 9.30
C TYR A 14 -2.78 -7.85 9.76
N GLU A 15 -3.00 -8.01 11.07
CA GLU A 15 -4.36 -8.16 11.62
C GLU A 15 -5.21 -6.89 11.41
N SER A 16 -4.64 -5.70 11.65
CA SER A 16 -5.36 -4.44 11.44
C SER A 16 -5.61 -4.19 9.95
N ALA A 17 -4.61 -4.42 9.09
CA ALA A 17 -4.75 -4.24 7.64
C ALA A 17 -5.80 -5.18 7.04
N VAL A 18 -5.90 -6.44 7.47
CA VAL A 18 -6.97 -7.36 7.04
C VAL A 18 -8.35 -6.80 7.40
N LYS A 19 -8.53 -6.25 8.60
CA LYS A 19 -9.82 -5.65 9.02
C LYS A 19 -10.18 -4.45 8.16
N ILE A 20 -9.21 -3.62 7.79
CA ILE A 20 -9.42 -2.49 6.89
C ILE A 20 -9.76 -2.96 5.48
N ALA A 21 -8.98 -3.88 4.91
CA ALA A 21 -9.23 -4.44 3.59
C ALA A 21 -10.65 -5.02 3.47
N GLN A 22 -11.09 -5.79 4.47
CA GLN A 22 -12.45 -6.33 4.53
C GLN A 22 -13.53 -5.25 4.63
N LYS A 23 -13.32 -4.18 5.42
CA LYS A 23 -14.25 -3.04 5.50
C LYS A 23 -14.38 -2.29 4.18
N LEU A 24 -13.31 -2.26 3.39
CA LEU A 24 -13.29 -1.66 2.05
C LEU A 24 -13.84 -2.59 0.96
N GLY A 25 -14.19 -3.84 1.30
CA GLY A 25 -14.69 -4.83 0.34
C GLY A 25 -13.60 -5.52 -0.47
N ILE A 26 -12.33 -5.38 -0.10
CA ILE A 26 -11.19 -6.03 -0.73
C ILE A 26 -11.17 -7.51 -0.31
N GLN A 27 -11.07 -8.42 -1.30
CA GLN A 27 -10.97 -9.85 -1.05
C GLN A 27 -9.53 -10.20 -0.68
N VAL A 28 -9.31 -10.64 0.57
CA VAL A 28 -7.98 -10.99 1.07
C VAL A 28 -7.65 -12.44 0.76
N GLU A 29 -6.57 -12.66 0.03
CA GLU A 29 -6.04 -14.00 -0.26
C GLU A 29 -5.15 -14.53 0.86
N LYS A 30 -5.17 -15.86 1.07
CA LYS A 30 -4.40 -16.51 2.14
C LYS A 30 -2.88 -16.35 2.02
N SER A 31 -2.39 -16.12 0.81
CA SER A 31 -0.97 -15.97 0.51
C SER A 31 -0.46 -14.54 0.67
N TRP A 32 -1.34 -13.56 0.90
CA TRP A 32 -0.93 -12.17 1.07
C TRP A 32 -0.29 -11.96 2.43
N GLY A 33 0.82 -11.25 2.44
CA GLY A 33 1.40 -10.63 3.61
C GLY A 33 0.91 -9.18 3.77
N LEU A 34 1.53 -8.49 4.72
CA LEU A 34 1.19 -7.11 5.06
C LEU A 34 1.46 -6.15 3.89
N GLY A 35 2.54 -6.35 3.15
CA GLY A 35 2.92 -5.45 2.07
C GLY A 35 1.92 -5.46 0.93
N ARG A 36 1.39 -6.65 0.59
CA ARG A 36 0.31 -6.75 -0.41
C ARG A 36 -0.97 -6.07 0.09
N LEU A 37 -1.36 -6.28 1.34
CA LEU A 37 -2.54 -5.63 1.92
C LEU A 37 -2.44 -4.10 1.91
N GLN A 38 -1.30 -3.53 2.30
CA GLN A 38 -1.07 -2.09 2.26
C GLN A 38 -1.21 -1.53 0.83
N SER A 39 -0.72 -2.28 -0.16
CA SER A 39 -0.78 -1.89 -1.56
C SER A 39 -2.23 -1.89 -2.08
N GLU A 40 -3.00 -2.94 -1.81
CA GLU A 40 -4.41 -3.03 -2.21
C GLU A 40 -5.27 -1.94 -1.53
N ILE A 41 -4.99 -1.64 -0.27
CA ILE A 41 -5.65 -0.53 0.45
C ILE A 41 -5.29 0.81 -0.19
N PHE A 42 -4.03 1.01 -0.60
CA PHE A 42 -3.62 2.21 -1.31
C PHE A 42 -4.36 2.38 -2.65
N GLU A 43 -4.42 1.31 -3.46
CA GLU A 43 -5.12 1.31 -4.75
C GLU A 43 -6.60 1.72 -4.58
N GLU A 44 -7.30 1.12 -3.62
CA GLU A 44 -8.73 1.39 -3.38
C GLU A 44 -9.01 2.80 -2.83
N VAL A 45 -8.15 3.28 -1.92
CA VAL A 45 -8.44 4.48 -1.13
C VAL A 45 -7.79 5.74 -1.72
N ALA A 46 -6.55 5.65 -2.17
CA ALA A 46 -5.73 6.82 -2.46
C ALA A 46 -5.47 7.04 -3.95
N GLU A 47 -5.31 5.98 -4.75
CA GLU A 47 -4.84 6.09 -6.15
C GLU A 47 -5.71 7.02 -7.01
N LYS A 48 -7.04 6.86 -6.96
CA LYS A 48 -8.02 7.70 -7.70
C LYS A 48 -8.00 9.19 -7.34
N HIS A 49 -7.25 9.58 -6.33
CA HIS A 49 -7.08 10.96 -5.92
C HIS A 49 -5.79 11.58 -6.46
N LEU A 50 -4.92 10.80 -7.10
CA LEU A 50 -3.64 11.22 -7.68
C LEU A 50 -3.85 11.87 -9.06
N ILE A 51 -4.57 13.00 -9.06
CA ILE A 51 -4.90 13.75 -10.28
C ILE A 51 -3.68 14.50 -10.83
N GLN A 52 -2.92 15.14 -9.94
CA GLN A 52 -1.69 15.84 -10.32
C GLN A 52 -0.50 14.87 -10.38
N PRO A 53 0.53 15.18 -11.19
CA PRO A 53 1.77 14.40 -11.25
C PRO A 53 2.32 14.09 -9.85
N THR A 54 2.28 12.82 -9.45
CA THR A 54 2.68 12.36 -8.11
C THR A 54 3.57 11.14 -8.23
N PHE A 55 4.71 11.15 -7.54
CA PHE A 55 5.50 9.95 -7.30
C PHE A 55 5.11 9.35 -5.96
N ILE A 56 4.70 8.09 -5.97
CA ILE A 56 4.57 7.28 -4.76
C ILE A 56 5.85 6.46 -4.65
N THR A 57 6.45 6.41 -3.46
CA THR A 57 7.76 5.80 -3.21
C THR A 57 7.66 4.77 -2.09
N GLU A 58 8.73 3.99 -1.91
CA GLU A 58 8.86 3.03 -0.80
C GLU A 58 7.79 1.93 -0.82
N TYR A 59 7.79 1.14 -1.90
CA TYR A 59 6.89 -0.01 -2.01
C TYR A 59 7.39 -1.19 -1.17
N PRO A 60 6.50 -1.95 -0.52
CA PRO A 60 6.89 -3.15 0.22
C PRO A 60 7.68 -4.13 -0.63
N ALA A 61 8.70 -4.74 -0.03
CA ALA A 61 9.57 -5.72 -0.68
C ALA A 61 8.79 -6.96 -1.16
N GLU A 62 7.73 -7.33 -0.44
CA GLU A 62 6.84 -8.45 -0.77
C GLU A 62 6.29 -8.37 -2.20
N ILE A 63 5.90 -7.16 -2.65
CA ILE A 63 5.30 -6.95 -3.97
C ILE A 63 6.32 -6.45 -5.01
N SER A 64 7.60 -6.36 -4.63
CA SER A 64 8.66 -5.75 -5.41
C SER A 64 9.87 -6.68 -5.55
N PRO A 65 9.70 -7.90 -6.13
CA PRO A 65 10.70 -8.97 -6.07
C PRO A 65 12.02 -8.67 -6.78
N LEU A 66 12.01 -7.71 -7.72
CA LEU A 66 13.18 -7.31 -8.51
C LEU A 66 13.75 -5.96 -8.08
N ALA A 67 13.07 -5.25 -7.17
CA ALA A 67 13.54 -3.96 -6.69
C ALA A 67 14.60 -4.15 -5.61
N ARG A 68 15.59 -3.25 -5.59
CA ARG A 68 16.58 -3.23 -4.52
C ARG A 68 15.88 -2.91 -3.20
N ARG A 69 16.13 -3.71 -2.16
CA ARG A 69 15.68 -3.41 -0.80
C ARG A 69 16.35 -2.15 -0.28
N ASN A 70 15.60 -1.37 0.48
CA ASN A 70 16.13 -0.17 1.12
C ASN A 70 17.18 -0.56 2.18
N ASP A 71 18.24 0.25 2.32
CA ASP A 71 19.34 -0.04 3.24
C ASP A 71 18.99 0.22 4.71
N ILE A 72 18.00 1.10 4.98
CA ILE A 72 17.55 1.49 6.33
C ILE A 72 16.42 0.57 6.81
N ASP A 73 15.41 0.34 5.96
CA ASP A 73 14.29 -0.56 6.25
C ASP A 73 14.09 -1.59 5.12
N PRO A 74 14.65 -2.82 5.28
CA PRO A 74 14.56 -3.87 4.27
C PRO A 74 13.15 -4.41 4.00
N GLU A 75 12.14 -4.03 4.80
CA GLU A 75 10.73 -4.36 4.52
C GLU A 75 10.22 -3.58 3.29
N TYR A 76 10.87 -2.49 2.92
CA TYR A 76 10.58 -1.68 1.74
C TYR A 76 11.68 -1.79 0.68
N THR A 77 11.36 -1.29 -0.51
CA THR A 77 12.27 -1.21 -1.65
C THR A 77 12.38 0.21 -2.14
N ASP A 78 13.54 0.55 -2.73
CA ASP A 78 13.80 1.84 -3.38
C ASP A 78 13.08 1.89 -4.74
N ARG A 79 11.76 1.70 -4.73
CA ARG A 79 10.86 1.68 -5.88
C ARG A 79 9.96 2.90 -5.83
N PHE A 80 9.59 3.39 -7.00
CA PHE A 80 8.54 4.38 -7.16
C PHE A 80 7.58 3.98 -8.29
N GLU A 81 6.37 4.53 -8.23
CA GLU A 81 5.44 4.60 -9.35
C GLU A 81 5.01 6.05 -9.56
N PHE A 82 4.73 6.38 -10.82
CA PHE A 82 4.34 7.72 -11.22
C PHE A 82 2.89 7.72 -11.69
N PHE A 83 2.07 8.55 -11.06
CA PHE A 83 0.64 8.69 -11.35
C PHE A 83 0.30 10.08 -11.88
N ILE A 84 -0.59 10.14 -12.86
CA ILE A 84 -1.19 11.38 -13.39
C ILE A 84 -2.59 11.08 -13.94
N GLY A 85 -3.60 11.78 -13.43
CA GLY A 85 -5.00 11.59 -13.86
C GLY A 85 -5.53 10.17 -13.64
N ALA A 86 -5.09 9.53 -12.54
CA ALA A 86 -5.54 8.20 -12.12
C ALA A 86 -7.04 8.18 -11.76
#